data_AF-A0A937ZMW3-F1
#
_entry.id   AF-A0A937ZMW3-F1
#
_cell.length_a   1.000
_cell.length_b   1.000
_cell.length_c   1.000
_cell.angle_alpha   90.00
_cell.angle_beta   90.00
_cell.angle_gamma   90.00
#
_symmetry.space_group_name_H-M   'P 1'
#
loop_
_entity.id
_entity.type
_entity.pdbx_description
1 polymer ?
#
loop_
_entity_poly.entity_id
_entity_poly.type
_entity_poly.pdbx_seq_one_letter_code
_entity_poly.pdbx_strand_id
1 'polypeptide(L)'
;MARARRIAVKPISGALGAEIEGVDLSKPLDNEAFSEVHQALLDHLVVFFRDQEITPAQHVAFARRFGEIDLNPFVRPLELEVLPDHPEVLNIVKEPSETLNFGGVWHHDVSYREKPNFGSVL
;
A
#
# COMPACT_ATOMS: atom_id res chain seq x y z
N MET A 1 8.55 25.01 -20.14
CA MET A 1 9.62 24.75 -19.16
C MET A 1 9.31 23.42 -18.50
N ALA A 2 10.29 22.51 -18.36
CA ALA A 2 10.04 21.24 -17.68
C ALA A 2 9.74 21.49 -16.20
N ARG A 3 8.64 20.94 -15.69
CA ARG A 3 8.26 21.01 -14.27
C ARG A 3 9.32 20.28 -13.43
N ALA A 4 9.77 20.88 -12.33
CA ALA A 4 10.66 20.20 -11.40
C ALA A 4 9.88 19.07 -10.70
N ARG A 5 10.36 17.83 -10.80
CA ARG A 5 9.75 16.69 -10.11
C ARG A 5 10.03 16.79 -8.60
N ARG A 6 9.06 16.39 -7.79
CA ARG A 6 9.19 16.29 -6.32
C ARG A 6 9.77 14.95 -5.90
N ILE A 7 9.55 13.91 -6.70
CA ILE A 7 10.03 12.56 -6.42
C ILE A 7 10.97 12.06 -7.53
N ALA A 8 11.84 11.12 -7.17
CA ALA A 8 12.55 10.31 -8.15
C ALA A 8 11.87 8.94 -8.26
N VAL A 9 11.69 8.45 -9.50
CA VAL A 9 11.07 7.16 -9.80
C VAL A 9 12.12 6.29 -10.50
N LYS A 10 12.47 5.16 -9.90
CA LYS A 10 13.47 4.21 -10.40
C LYS A 10 12.79 2.88 -10.76
N PRO A 11 12.52 2.62 -12.05
CA PRO A 11 11.94 1.35 -12.48
C PRO A 11 12.81 0.16 -12.06
N ILE A 12 12.17 -0.90 -11.56
CA ILE A 12 12.85 -2.13 -11.12
C ILE A 12 12.94 -3.13 -12.27
N SER A 13 11.89 -3.24 -13.09
CA SER A 13 11.84 -4.15 -14.24
C SER A 13 11.18 -3.48 -15.44
N GLY A 14 11.22 -4.16 -16.60
CA GLY A 14 10.58 -3.66 -17.81
C GLY A 14 9.04 -3.78 -17.83
N ALA A 15 8.47 -4.66 -17.00
CA ALA A 15 7.03 -4.95 -17.03
C ALA A 15 6.24 -4.20 -15.94
N LEU A 16 6.80 -4.09 -14.73
CA LEU A 16 6.19 -3.44 -13.57
C LEU A 16 7.23 -3.15 -12.48
N GLY A 17 6.85 -2.35 -11.49
CA GLY A 17 7.63 -2.05 -10.30
C GLY A 17 8.52 -0.82 -10.45
N ALA A 18 8.43 0.09 -9.48
CA ALA A 18 9.37 1.19 -9.32
C ALA A 18 9.64 1.52 -7.85
N GLU A 19 10.86 1.91 -7.53
CA GLU A 19 11.20 2.50 -6.24
C GLU A 19 11.05 4.02 -6.31
N ILE A 20 10.37 4.60 -5.32
CA ILE A 20 10.15 6.04 -5.19
C ILE A 20 11.07 6.59 -4.10
N GLU A 21 11.83 7.62 -4.44
CA GLU A 21 12.73 8.33 -3.54
C GLU A 21 12.36 9.81 -3.43
N GLY A 22 12.87 10.48 -2.39
CA GLY A 22 12.66 11.91 -2.16
C GLY A 22 11.41 12.26 -1.36
N VAL A 23 10.77 11.25 -0.75
CA VAL A 23 9.59 11.43 0.12
C VAL A 23 9.81 10.82 1.50
N ASP A 24 9.16 11.43 2.48
CA ASP A 24 9.09 10.99 3.87
C ASP A 24 7.62 10.82 4.24
N LEU A 25 7.15 9.57 4.30
CA LEU A 25 5.76 9.21 4.56
C LEU A 25 5.35 9.43 6.01
N SER A 26 6.29 9.76 6.91
CA SER A 26 5.96 10.22 8.26
C SER A 26 5.31 11.61 8.27
N LYS A 27 5.35 12.33 7.14
CA LYS A 27 4.76 13.66 6.96
C LYS A 27 3.74 13.67 5.83
N PRO A 28 2.72 14.54 5.89
CA PRO A 28 1.80 14.71 4.78
C PRO A 28 2.53 15.14 3.50
N LEU A 29 2.37 14.36 2.42
CA LEU A 29 2.83 14.77 1.09
C LEU A 29 1.95 15.90 0.57
N ASP A 30 2.57 16.93 -0.01
CA ASP A 30 1.83 17.95 -0.74
C ASP A 30 1.11 17.33 -1.97
N ASN A 31 0.18 18.08 -2.55
CA ASN A 31 -0.66 17.58 -3.64
C ASN A 31 0.14 17.27 -4.92
N GLU A 32 1.26 17.95 -5.13
CA GLU A 32 2.11 17.75 -6.30
C GLU A 32 2.91 16.46 -6.16
N ALA A 33 3.57 16.25 -5.03
CA ALA A 33 4.28 15.01 -4.72
C ALA A 33 3.33 13.80 -4.72
N PHE A 34 2.14 13.91 -4.10
CA PHE A 34 1.17 12.83 -4.13
C PHE A 34 0.65 12.53 -5.55
N SER A 35 0.41 13.56 -6.37
CA SER A 35 0.01 13.35 -7.76
C SER A 35 1.10 12.59 -8.56
N GLU A 36 2.38 12.87 -8.31
CA GLU A 36 3.49 12.14 -8.93
C GLU A 36 3.56 10.69 -8.42
N VAL A 37 3.37 10.46 -7.12
CA VAL A 37 3.29 9.11 -6.53
C VAL A 37 2.14 8.31 -7.14
N HIS A 38 0.95 8.91 -7.23
CA HIS A 38 -0.23 8.25 -7.78
C HIS A 38 -0.02 7.90 -9.26
N GLN A 39 0.54 8.83 -10.04
CA GLN A 39 0.87 8.53 -11.45
C GLN A 39 1.92 7.41 -11.56
N ALA A 40 2.95 7.42 -10.72
CA ALA A 40 3.95 6.35 -10.71
C ALA A 40 3.33 4.98 -10.39
N LEU A 41 2.36 4.92 -9.47
CA LEU A 41 1.61 3.68 -9.22
C LEU A 41 0.83 3.21 -10.46
N LEU A 42 0.16 4.12 -11.17
CA LEU A 42 -0.59 3.79 -12.39
C LEU A 42 0.32 3.31 -13.52
N ASP A 43 1.49 3.94 -13.67
CA ASP A 43 2.47 3.61 -14.72
C ASP A 43 3.23 2.31 -14.43
N HIS A 44 3.48 2.00 -13.16
CA HIS A 44 4.35 0.90 -12.74
C HIS A 44 3.62 -0.26 -12.04
N LEU A 45 2.32 -0.15 -11.79
CA LEU A 45 1.42 -1.13 -11.15
C LEU A 45 1.73 -1.45 -9.67
N VAL A 46 2.99 -1.35 -9.25
CA VAL A 46 3.45 -1.49 -7.87
C VAL A 46 4.62 -0.53 -7.63
N VAL A 47 4.62 0.14 -6.48
CA VAL A 47 5.68 1.08 -6.10
C VAL A 47 6.18 0.79 -4.69
N PHE A 48 7.45 1.10 -4.44
CA PHE A 48 8.12 0.85 -3.17
C PHE A 48 8.70 2.14 -2.61
N PHE A 49 8.60 2.31 -1.29
CA PHE A 49 9.26 3.38 -0.54
C PHE A 49 10.23 2.72 0.45
N ARG A 50 11.51 3.09 0.38
CA ARG A 50 12.53 2.55 1.29
C ARG A 50 12.65 3.40 2.54
N ASP A 51 13.10 2.78 3.62
CA ASP A 51 13.49 3.44 4.87
C ASP A 51 12.38 4.32 5.48
N GLN A 52 11.14 3.83 5.44
CA GLN A 52 9.97 4.52 6.00
C GLN A 52 9.65 3.98 7.40
N GLU A 53 10.07 4.71 8.43
CA GLU A 53 9.63 4.46 9.81
C GLU A 53 8.36 5.27 10.08
N ILE A 54 7.20 4.60 9.98
CA ILE A 54 5.89 5.25 10.13
C ILE A 54 5.04 4.57 11.20
N THR A 55 4.23 5.37 11.87
CA THR A 55 3.19 4.91 12.78
C THR A 55 1.98 4.33 12.02
N PRO A 56 1.15 3.49 12.66
CA PRO A 56 -0.10 3.03 12.06
C PRO A 56 -1.01 4.18 11.60
N ALA A 57 -1.08 5.28 12.35
CA ALA A 57 -1.85 6.46 11.97
C ALA A 57 -1.33 7.12 10.68
N GLN A 58 0.00 7.21 10.51
CA GLN A 58 0.61 7.72 9.29
C GLN A 58 0.40 6.78 8.10
N HIS A 59 0.48 5.46 8.34
CA HIS A 59 0.18 4.45 7.33
C HIS A 59 -1.27 4.59 6.81
N VAL A 60 -2.24 4.64 7.73
CA VAL A 60 -3.66 4.87 7.41
C VAL A 60 -3.85 6.22 6.69
N ALA A 61 -3.21 7.28 7.15
CA ALA A 61 -3.31 8.61 6.54
C ALA A 61 -2.78 8.61 5.09
N PHE A 62 -1.70 7.88 4.81
CA PHE A 62 -1.16 7.73 3.46
C PHE A 62 -2.11 6.90 2.58
N ALA A 63 -2.62 5.77 3.06
CA ALA A 63 -3.57 4.93 2.33
C ALA A 63 -4.84 5.70 1.93
N ARG A 64 -5.38 6.54 2.82
CA ARG A 64 -6.56 7.38 2.56
C ARG A 64 -6.37 8.40 1.43
N ARG A 65 -5.13 8.67 0.99
CA ARG A 65 -4.88 9.53 -0.17
C ARG A 65 -5.31 8.87 -1.49
N PHE A 66 -5.36 7.54 -1.54
CA PHE A 66 -5.77 6.78 -2.73
C PHE A 66 -7.28 6.52 -2.79
N GLY A 67 -7.99 6.59 -1.67
CA GLY A 67 -9.43 6.38 -1.61
C GLY A 67 -9.94 6.06 -0.21
N GLU A 68 -11.21 5.64 -0.14
CA GLU A 68 -11.79 5.11 1.09
C GLU A 68 -11.15 3.77 1.47
N ILE A 69 -10.93 3.56 2.78
CA ILE A 69 -10.40 2.29 3.27
C ILE A 69 -11.55 1.28 3.41
N ASP A 70 -11.41 0.14 2.74
CA ASP A 70 -12.28 -1.01 2.94
C ASP A 70 -11.92 -1.70 4.28
N LEU A 71 -12.79 -1.54 5.28
CA LEU A 71 -12.75 -2.29 6.54
C LEU A 71 -13.15 -3.74 6.26
N ASN A 72 -12.22 -4.50 5.67
CA ASN A 72 -12.49 -5.78 5.06
C ASN A 72 -12.98 -6.83 6.09
N PRO A 73 -14.07 -7.57 5.83
CA PRO A 73 -14.61 -8.61 6.71
C PRO A 73 -13.79 -9.92 6.79
N PHE A 74 -12.63 -10.07 6.14
CA PHE A 74 -11.80 -11.28 6.29
C PHE A 74 -11.36 -11.56 7.74
N VAL A 75 -11.44 -10.54 8.61
CA VAL A 75 -11.24 -10.64 10.07
C VAL A 75 -12.09 -11.75 10.71
N ARG A 76 -13.27 -12.09 10.15
CA ARG A 76 -14.15 -13.13 10.74
C ARG A 76 -13.97 -14.54 10.18
N PRO A 77 -13.88 -14.78 8.86
CA PRO A 77 -13.71 -16.14 8.33
C PRO A 77 -12.27 -16.67 8.42
N LEU A 78 -11.27 -15.78 8.45
CA LEU A 78 -9.85 -16.15 8.45
C LEU A 78 -9.12 -15.75 9.75
N GLU A 79 -9.87 -15.26 10.75
CA GLU A 79 -9.36 -14.84 12.06
C GLU A 79 -8.15 -13.87 11.99
N LEU A 80 -8.05 -13.10 10.91
CA LEU A 80 -6.95 -12.15 10.75
C LEU A 80 -7.10 -11.02 11.76
N GLU A 81 -6.06 -10.82 12.56
CA GLU A 81 -6.04 -9.79 13.60
C GLU A 81 -5.94 -8.40 12.96
N VAL A 82 -6.76 -7.47 13.43
CA VAL A 82 -6.60 -6.05 13.16
C VAL A 82 -5.86 -5.39 14.31
N LEU A 83 -5.19 -4.28 14.05
CA LEU A 83 -4.56 -3.52 15.13
C LEU A 83 -5.67 -2.89 16.02
N PRO A 84 -5.67 -3.11 17.35
CA PRO A 84 -6.79 -2.71 18.21
C PRO A 84 -7.20 -1.24 18.11
N ASP A 85 -6.22 -0.33 18.03
CA ASP A 85 -6.47 1.11 17.94
C ASP A 85 -6.59 1.61 16.48
N HIS A 86 -6.34 0.75 15.49
CA HIS A 86 -6.38 1.07 14.05
C HIS A 86 -7.01 -0.09 13.27
N PRO A 87 -8.34 -0.26 13.33
CA PRO A 87 -9.03 -1.38 12.69
C PRO A 87 -8.92 -1.40 11.17
N GLU A 88 -8.47 -0.29 10.56
CA GLU A 88 -8.06 -0.19 9.15
C GLU A 88 -6.82 -1.03 8.81
N VAL A 89 -5.99 -1.35 9.80
CA VAL A 89 -4.71 -2.03 9.61
C VAL A 89 -4.87 -3.50 9.94
N LEU A 90 -4.66 -4.33 8.93
CA LEU A 90 -4.66 -5.78 9.03
C LEU A 90 -3.24 -6.28 9.32
N ASN A 91 -3.08 -7.09 10.36
CA ASN A 91 -1.81 -7.75 10.65
C ASN A 91 -1.66 -8.99 9.78
N ILE A 92 -0.71 -8.96 8.86
CA ILE A 92 -0.28 -10.14 8.10
C ILE A 92 0.95 -10.72 8.78
N VAL A 93 0.71 -11.59 9.77
CA VAL A 93 1.75 -12.25 10.55
C VAL A 93 1.82 -13.72 10.12
N LYS A 94 3.05 -14.24 10.05
CA LYS A 94 3.28 -15.68 9.90
C LYS A 94 4.13 -16.18 11.07
N GLU A 95 3.53 -16.95 11.95
CA GLU A 95 4.20 -17.53 13.11
C GLU A 95 5.05 -18.76 12.74
N PRO A 96 6.12 -19.09 13.50
CA PRO A 96 7.01 -20.20 13.19
C PRO A 96 6.33 -21.57 13.10
N SER A 97 5.22 -21.76 13.83
CA SER A 97 4.44 -23.00 13.83
C SER A 97 3.49 -23.12 12.64
N GLU A 98 3.24 -22.02 11.92
CA GLU A 98 2.27 -22.01 10.82
C GLU A 98 2.85 -22.65 9.56
N THR A 99 2.09 -23.60 9.03
CA THR A 99 2.46 -24.38 7.84
C THR A 99 1.87 -23.82 6.55
N LEU A 100 0.92 -22.89 6.66
CA LEU A 100 0.30 -22.18 5.55
C LEU A 100 0.76 -20.72 5.55
N ASN A 101 0.77 -20.08 4.38
CA ASN A 101 1.04 -18.66 4.24
C ASN A 101 -0.15 -17.93 3.61
N PHE A 102 -0.61 -16.89 4.30
CA PHE A 102 -1.63 -15.99 3.78
C PHE A 102 -1.14 -15.31 2.50
N GLY A 103 -1.98 -15.24 1.47
CA GLY A 103 -1.60 -14.69 0.16
C GLY A 103 -0.57 -15.51 -0.62
N GLY A 104 -0.36 -16.79 -0.29
CA GLY A 104 0.70 -17.62 -0.87
C GLY A 104 0.54 -18.05 -2.33
N VAL A 105 -0.62 -17.81 -2.92
CA VAL A 105 -0.92 -18.13 -4.33
C VAL A 105 -1.02 -16.85 -5.15
N TRP A 106 -0.84 -16.92 -6.47
CA TRP A 106 -1.09 -15.77 -7.34
C TRP A 106 -2.58 -15.40 -7.30
N HIS A 107 -2.88 -14.16 -6.91
CA HIS A 107 -4.24 -13.66 -6.77
C HIS A 107 -4.32 -12.13 -6.89
N HIS A 108 -5.55 -11.64 -6.96
CA HIS A 108 -5.90 -10.22 -6.76
C HIS A 108 -6.91 -10.16 -5.61
N ASP A 109 -6.64 -9.28 -4.65
CA ASP A 109 -7.44 -9.14 -3.44
C ASP A 109 -8.91 -8.85 -3.77
N VAL A 110 -9.81 -9.51 -3.01
CA VAL A 110 -11.27 -9.31 -3.05
C VAL A 110 -11.91 -9.28 -4.45
N SER A 111 -11.31 -9.97 -5.43
CA SER A 111 -11.78 -10.02 -6.82
C SER A 111 -13.19 -10.59 -7.02
N TYR A 112 -13.77 -11.20 -5.98
CA TYR A 112 -15.15 -11.70 -5.96
C TYR A 112 -16.21 -10.59 -5.77
N ARG A 113 -15.82 -9.38 -5.38
CA ARG A 113 -16.76 -8.26 -5.16
C ARG A 113 -17.10 -7.54 -6.47
N GLU A 114 -18.27 -6.93 -6.54
CA GLU A 114 -18.69 -6.10 -7.68
C GLU A 114 -17.72 -4.93 -7.93
N LYS A 115 -17.18 -4.35 -6.85
CA LYS A 115 -16.14 -3.32 -6.88
C LYS A 115 -14.95 -3.81 -6.04
N PRO A 116 -13.98 -4.50 -6.65
CA PRO A 116 -12.75 -4.91 -5.96
C PRO A 116 -11.93 -3.70 -5.51
N ASN A 117 -10.99 -3.94 -4.60
CA ASN A 117 -10.11 -2.88 -4.10
C ASN A 117 -9.20 -2.36 -5.22
N PHE A 118 -8.95 -1.05 -5.22
CA PHE A 118 -8.02 -0.42 -6.15
C PHE A 118 -6.56 -0.86 -5.90
N GLY A 119 -6.19 -1.01 -4.63
CA GLY A 119 -4.87 -1.45 -4.21
C GLY A 119 -4.78 -1.58 -2.70
N SER A 120 -3.60 -2.00 -2.23
CA SER A 120 -3.27 -2.17 -0.82
C SER A 120 -1.96 -1.42 -0.52
N VAL A 121 -1.80 -0.92 0.70
CA VAL A 121 -0.53 -0.41 1.22
C VAL A 121 -0.04 -1.44 2.25
N LEU A 122 1.19 -1.92 2.05
CA LEU A 122 1.81 -2.98 2.85
C LEU A 122 3.07 -2.46 3.55
#